data_AF-A0A174ZXB5-F1
#
_entry.id   AF-A0A174ZXB5-F1
#
_cell.length_a   1.000
_cell.length_b   1.000
_cell.length_c   1.000
_cell.angle_alpha   90.00
_cell.angle_beta   90.00
_cell.angle_gamma   90.00
#
_symmetry.space_group_name_H-M   'P 1'
#
loop_
_entity.id
_entity.type
_entity.pdbx_description
1 polymer ?
#
loop_
_entity_poly.entity_id
_entity_poly.type
_entity_poly.pdbx_seq_one_letter_code
_entity_poly.pdbx_strand_id
1 'polypeptide(L)'
;MKPEKYVLSLSGGKDSTAMLLRLLEEKRPVDLILFCDTGLEFPQMYEHLARLEAYIGRPIIRLKAKHDFEYYFLHYTPKRKNPALEQYSGMSWAGPRNRWCTGILKTRVINAYLKELREDYTLIEYLGIAADETKRIKDKNYPLVEWGMTEKDCLSYC
;
A
#
# COMPACT_ATOMS: atom_id res chain seq x y z
N MET A 1 4.56 -12.26 25.43
CA MET A 1 3.90 -11.40 24.43
C MET A 1 4.93 -11.04 23.37
N LYS A 2 4.54 -11.04 22.09
CA LYS A 2 5.43 -10.60 21.01
C LYS A 2 5.62 -9.08 21.09
N PRO A 3 6.82 -8.55 20.88
CA PRO A 3 7.04 -7.11 20.82
C PRO A 3 6.17 -6.47 19.74
N GLU A 4 5.71 -5.24 19.98
CA GLU A 4 4.95 -4.48 18.99
C GLU A 4 5.86 -3.97 17.88
N LYS A 5 5.33 -3.90 16.65
CA LYS A 5 6.01 -3.31 15.51
C LYS A 5 5.03 -2.51 14.67
N TYR A 6 5.32 -1.25 14.47
CA TYR A 6 4.46 -0.26 13.80
C TYR A 6 4.81 -0.18 12.32
N VAL A 7 3.84 -0.50 11.48
CA VAL A 7 4.03 -0.62 10.03
C VAL A 7 3.11 0.35 9.31
N LEU A 8 3.70 1.26 8.55
CA LEU A 8 2.98 2.22 7.73
C LEU A 8 2.89 1.74 6.29
N SER A 9 1.68 1.70 5.72
CA SER A 9 1.49 1.49 4.28
C SER A 9 1.46 2.83 3.54
N LEU A 10 2.51 3.11 2.78
CA LEU A 10 2.68 4.32 1.99
C LEU A 10 2.28 4.05 0.53
N SER A 11 1.38 4.86 -0.02
CA SER A 11 1.04 4.83 -1.45
C SER A 11 1.82 5.85 -2.27
N GLY A 12 2.47 6.82 -1.61
CA GLY A 12 3.13 7.97 -2.25
C GLY A 12 2.16 9.07 -2.68
N GLY A 13 0.86 8.92 -2.36
CA GLY A 13 -0.13 9.98 -2.52
C GLY A 13 -0.22 10.89 -1.29
N LYS A 14 -0.84 12.06 -1.48
CA LYS A 14 -1.00 13.13 -0.48
C LYS A 14 -1.39 12.64 0.93
N ASP A 15 -2.41 11.78 1.04
CA ASP A 15 -2.94 11.37 2.35
C ASP A 15 -1.92 10.49 3.10
N SER A 16 -1.32 9.52 2.40
CA SER A 16 -0.33 8.64 3.00
C SER A 16 0.98 9.37 3.35
N THR A 17 1.35 10.39 2.57
CA THR A 17 2.51 11.24 2.83
C THR A 17 2.25 12.16 4.03
N ALA A 18 1.10 12.86 4.07
CA ALA A 18 0.70 13.67 5.22
C ALA A 18 0.64 12.85 6.51
N MET A 19 0.08 11.63 6.44
CA MET A 19 0.06 10.70 7.57
C MET A 19 1.45 10.36 8.09
N LEU A 20 2.38 10.00 7.19
CA LEU A 20 3.75 9.67 7.55
C LEU A 20 4.45 10.85 8.21
N LEU A 21 4.38 12.04 7.59
CA LEU A 21 5.03 13.24 8.09
C LEU A 21 4.54 13.59 9.50
N ARG A 22 3.22 13.60 9.71
CA ARG A 22 2.65 13.93 11.01
C ARG A 22 2.95 12.89 12.09
N LEU A 23 2.97 11.60 11.75
CA LEU A 23 3.39 10.54 12.69
C LEU A 23 4.83 10.79 13.18
N LEU A 24 5.73 11.19 12.28
CA LEU A 24 7.12 11.47 12.64
C LEU A 24 7.25 12.77 13.46
N GLU A 25 6.51 13.83 13.12
CA GLU A 25 6.48 15.09 13.88
C GLU A 25 5.98 14.90 15.32
N GLU A 26 4.92 14.11 15.49
CA GLU A 26 4.36 13.75 16.81
C GLU A 26 5.21 12.70 17.55
N LYS A 27 6.34 12.25 16.96
CA LYS A 27 7.22 11.19 17.48
C LYS A 27 6.46 9.89 17.79
N ARG A 28 5.39 9.61 17.03
CA ARG A 28 4.66 8.34 17.12
C ARG A 28 5.54 7.23 16.53
N PRO A 29 5.46 6.01 17.09
CA PRO A 29 6.29 4.90 16.63
C PRO A 29 5.93 4.53 15.20
N VAL A 30 6.94 4.48 14.33
CA VAL A 30 6.85 3.98 12.97
C VAL A 30 8.12 3.17 12.80
N ASP A 31 8.06 1.86 12.65
CA ASP A 31 9.24 1.01 12.48
C ASP A 31 9.54 0.76 11.01
N LEU A 32 8.49 0.47 10.23
CA LEU A 32 8.60 0.13 8.83
C LEU A 32 7.69 1.05 7.99
N ILE A 33 8.22 1.52 6.86
CA ILE A 33 7.48 2.28 5.84
C ILE A 33 7.45 1.43 4.59
N LEU A 34 6.28 0.92 4.22
CA LEU A 34 6.12 0.00 3.09
C LEU A 34 5.50 0.71 1.89
N PHE A 35 6.18 0.67 0.75
CA PHE A 35 5.63 1.04 -0.55
C PHE A 35 5.52 -0.20 -1.42
N CYS A 36 4.40 -0.36 -2.12
CA CYS A 36 4.21 -1.50 -3.02
C CYS A 36 4.34 -1.05 -4.48
N ASP A 37 5.49 -1.35 -5.07
CA ASP A 37 5.83 -1.02 -6.45
C ASP A 37 5.12 -1.97 -7.41
N THR A 38 4.22 -1.40 -8.23
CA THR A 38 3.48 -2.15 -9.25
C THR A 38 4.25 -2.29 -10.56
N GLY A 39 5.32 -1.53 -10.75
CA GLY A 39 5.99 -1.35 -12.04
C GLY A 39 5.20 -0.50 -13.05
N LEU A 40 4.06 0.07 -12.65
CA LEU A 40 3.23 0.96 -13.46
C LEU A 40 3.17 2.39 -12.91
N GLU A 41 3.98 2.69 -11.90
CA GLU A 41 4.00 4.01 -11.30
C GLU A 41 4.71 4.99 -12.24
N PHE A 42 4.27 6.25 -12.23
CA PHE A 42 4.90 7.28 -13.04
C PHE A 42 6.34 7.54 -12.56
N PRO A 43 7.29 7.93 -13.45
CA PRO A 43 8.65 8.32 -13.05
C PRO A 43 8.67 9.33 -11.89
N GLN A 44 7.74 10.30 -11.93
CA GLN A 44 7.58 11.33 -10.90
C GLN A 44 7.23 10.75 -9.52
N MET A 45 6.57 9.58 -9.46
CA MET A 45 6.30 8.89 -8.20
C MET A 45 7.60 8.39 -7.58
N TYR A 46 8.49 7.79 -8.37
CA TYR A 46 9.78 7.33 -7.87
C TYR A 46 10.66 8.49 -7.41
N GLU A 47 10.67 9.61 -8.16
CA GLU A 47 11.34 10.85 -7.75
C GLU A 47 10.75 11.43 -6.45
N HIS A 48 9.42 11.41 -6.32
CA HIS A 48 8.74 11.84 -5.09
C HIS A 48 9.15 10.98 -3.90
N LEU A 49 9.16 9.65 -4.03
CA LEU A 49 9.57 8.74 -2.96
C LEU A 49 11.04 8.94 -2.57
N ALA A 50 11.94 9.18 -3.53
CA ALA A 50 13.34 9.47 -3.25
C ALA A 50 13.52 10.78 -2.47
N ARG A 51 12.78 11.84 -2.85
CA ARG A 51 12.77 13.10 -2.10
C ARG A 51 12.20 12.92 -0.70
N LEU A 52 11.14 12.11 -0.56
CA LEU A 52 10.53 11.82 0.73
C LEU A 52 11.47 11.04 1.65
N GLU A 53 12.17 10.01 1.16
CA GLU A 53 13.21 9.27 1.90
C GLU A 53 14.31 10.19 2.41
N ALA A 54 14.79 11.09 1.54
CA ALA A 54 15.82 12.07 1.90
C ALA A 54 15.31 13.06 2.96
N TYR A 55 14.07 13.53 2.83
CA TYR A 55 13.45 14.47 3.77
C TYR A 55 13.27 13.87 5.16
N ILE A 56 12.74 12.64 5.24
CA ILE A 56 12.48 11.98 6.53
C ILE A 56 13.73 11.32 7.13
N GLY A 57 14.80 11.15 6.34
CA GLY A 57 16.03 10.48 6.76
C GLY A 57 15.85 8.98 7.06
N ARG A 58 14.86 8.33 6.46
CA ARG A 58 14.49 6.93 6.73
C ARG A 58 14.18 6.19 5.42
N PRO A 59 14.52 4.89 5.33
CA PRO A 59 14.26 4.12 4.12
C PRO A 59 12.79 3.75 3.97
N ILE A 60 12.32 3.74 2.72
CA ILE A 60 11.04 3.17 2.30
C ILE A 60 11.31 1.78 1.72
N ILE A 61 10.73 0.76 2.34
CA ILE A 61 10.81 -0.63 1.90
C ILE A 61 9.89 -0.80 0.69
N ARG A 62 10.50 -1.05 -0.47
CA ARG A 62 9.80 -1.28 -1.74
C ARG A 62 9.52 -2.75 -1.91
N LEU A 63 8.26 -3.12 -1.82
CA LEU A 63 7.76 -4.48 -2.07
C LEU A 63 7.30 -4.59 -3.52
N LYS A 64 7.61 -5.70 -4.18
CA LYS A 64 7.24 -5.96 -5.57
C LYS A 64 6.68 -7.37 -5.72
N ALA A 65 5.72 -7.52 -6.62
CA ALA A 65 5.20 -8.85 -6.96
C ALA A 65 6.28 -9.69 -7.67
N LYS A 66 6.14 -11.02 -7.59
CA LYS A 66 7.06 -11.96 -8.23
C LYS A 66 7.19 -11.73 -9.75
N HIS A 67 6.09 -11.33 -10.38
CA HIS A 67 6.04 -11.01 -11.80
C HIS A 67 5.48 -9.59 -11.98
N ASP A 68 5.80 -8.96 -13.11
CA ASP A 68 5.32 -7.63 -13.46
C ASP A 68 3.88 -7.62 -13.96
N PHE A 69 3.36 -6.42 -14.20
CA PHE A 69 2.02 -6.23 -14.74
C PHE A 69 1.82 -6.95 -16.08
N GLU A 70 2.78 -6.84 -17.01
CA GLU A 70 2.65 -7.38 -18.37
C GLU A 70 2.52 -8.91 -18.35
N TYR A 71 3.32 -9.59 -17.52
CA TYR A 71 3.19 -11.03 -17.33
C TYR A 71 1.79 -11.42 -16.84
N TYR A 72 1.27 -10.75 -15.81
CA TYR A 72 -0.08 -11.04 -15.33
C TYR A 72 -1.17 -10.65 -16.33
N PHE A 73 -0.93 -9.61 -17.12
CA PHE A 73 -1.87 -9.11 -18.11
C PHE A 73 -1.96 -10.05 -19.33
N LEU A 74 -0.85 -10.57 -19.84
CA LEU A 74 -0.76 -11.33 -21.10
C LEU A 74 -0.56 -12.84 -20.91
N HIS A 75 0.32 -13.24 -19.99
CA HIS A 75 0.88 -14.60 -19.97
C HIS A 75 0.35 -15.47 -18.84
N TYR A 76 -0.12 -14.87 -17.74
CA TYR A 76 -0.60 -15.61 -16.58
C TYR A 76 -1.85 -16.43 -16.91
N THR A 77 -1.88 -17.71 -16.53
CA THR A 77 -3.02 -18.61 -16.79
C THR A 77 -3.84 -18.80 -15.51
N PRO A 78 -4.85 -17.95 -15.23
CA PRO A 78 -5.70 -18.14 -14.05
C PRO A 78 -6.55 -19.40 -14.18
N LYS A 79 -6.83 -20.07 -13.07
CA LYS A 79 -7.94 -21.04 -13.02
C LYS A 79 -9.25 -20.29 -13.25
N ARG A 80 -9.95 -20.60 -14.35
CA ARG A 80 -11.20 -19.95 -14.72
C ARG A 80 -12.39 -20.82 -14.32
N LYS A 81 -13.47 -20.19 -13.88
CA LYS A 81 -14.72 -20.91 -13.54
C LYS A 81 -15.48 -21.39 -14.78
N ASN A 82 -15.32 -20.68 -15.90
CA ASN A 82 -15.93 -21.03 -17.18
C ASN A 82 -14.89 -21.81 -18.01
N PRO A 83 -15.11 -23.11 -18.28
CA PRO A 83 -14.19 -23.93 -19.07
C PRO A 83 -13.90 -23.37 -20.46
N ALA A 84 -14.88 -22.72 -21.10
CA ALA A 84 -14.70 -22.11 -22.43
C ALA A 84 -13.61 -21.02 -22.46
N LEU A 85 -13.27 -20.47 -21.29
CA LEU A 85 -12.27 -19.43 -21.17
C LEU A 85 -10.86 -19.98 -20.85
N GLU A 86 -10.71 -21.27 -20.52
CA GLU A 86 -9.41 -21.85 -20.08
C GLU A 86 -8.30 -21.70 -21.12
N GLN A 87 -8.67 -21.66 -22.41
CA GLN A 87 -7.75 -21.44 -23.51
C GLN A 87 -7.10 -20.05 -23.54
N TYR A 88 -7.69 -19.06 -22.84
CA TYR A 88 -7.17 -17.69 -22.84
C TYR A 88 -6.16 -17.48 -21.71
N SER A 89 -4.98 -16.98 -22.06
CA SER A 89 -4.00 -16.46 -21.10
C SER A 89 -4.34 -15.03 -20.68
N GLY A 90 -3.67 -14.57 -19.63
CA GLY A 90 -3.79 -13.22 -19.10
C GLY A 90 -5.00 -13.00 -18.19
N MET A 91 -4.86 -12.01 -17.30
CA MET A 91 -5.95 -11.51 -16.46
C MET A 91 -6.82 -10.46 -17.15
N SER A 92 -6.44 -10.03 -18.37
CA SER A 92 -7.07 -8.92 -19.10
C SER A 92 -7.08 -7.61 -18.32
N TRP A 93 -7.77 -6.59 -18.81
CA TRP A 93 -7.85 -5.30 -18.16
C TRP A 93 -8.52 -5.39 -16.79
N ALA A 94 -7.88 -4.79 -15.80
CA ALA A 94 -8.49 -4.62 -14.50
C ALA A 94 -9.61 -3.58 -14.58
N GLY A 95 -10.67 -3.80 -13.82
CA GLY A 95 -11.79 -2.87 -13.70
C GLY A 95 -12.40 -2.92 -12.30
N PRO A 96 -13.46 -2.15 -12.03
CA PRO A 96 -14.06 -2.07 -10.70
C PRO A 96 -14.50 -3.42 -10.12
N ARG A 97 -14.91 -4.35 -11.00
CA ARG A 97 -15.30 -5.72 -10.64
C ARG A 97 -14.13 -6.72 -10.69
N ASN A 98 -13.13 -6.47 -11.54
CA ASN A 98 -11.95 -7.33 -11.72
C ASN A 98 -10.69 -6.61 -11.25
N ARG A 99 -10.56 -6.44 -9.93
CA ARG A 99 -9.47 -5.67 -9.29
C ARG A 99 -8.20 -6.51 -9.09
N TRP A 100 -7.81 -7.29 -10.09
CA TRP A 100 -6.69 -8.22 -9.96
C TRP A 100 -5.37 -7.49 -9.70
N CYS A 101 -5.17 -6.29 -10.27
CA CYS A 101 -3.97 -5.49 -9.99
C CYS A 101 -3.85 -5.16 -8.49
N THR A 102 -4.94 -4.72 -7.86
CA THR A 102 -4.95 -4.45 -6.41
C THR A 102 -4.67 -5.72 -5.61
N GLY A 103 -5.30 -6.84 -5.99
CA GLY A 103 -5.13 -8.11 -5.28
C GLY A 103 -3.71 -8.69 -5.41
N ILE A 104 -3.24 -8.86 -6.64
CA ILE A 104 -1.98 -9.55 -6.96
C ILE A 104 -0.77 -8.65 -6.74
N LEU A 105 -0.80 -7.43 -7.26
CA LEU A 105 0.36 -6.54 -7.26
C LEU A 105 0.52 -5.76 -5.95
N LYS A 106 -0.53 -5.65 -5.13
CA LYS A 106 -0.49 -4.90 -3.86
C LYS A 106 -0.80 -5.78 -2.65
N THR A 107 -2.06 -6.19 -2.50
CA THR A 107 -2.56 -6.81 -1.28
C THR A 107 -1.84 -8.11 -0.93
N ARG A 108 -1.64 -9.01 -1.91
CA ARG A 108 -0.94 -10.28 -1.67
C ARG A 108 0.53 -10.10 -1.32
N VAL A 109 1.20 -9.13 -1.95
CA VAL A 109 2.62 -8.84 -1.69
C VAL A 109 2.81 -8.33 -0.27
N ILE A 110 2.03 -7.31 0.12
CA ILE A 110 2.07 -6.75 1.48
C ILE A 110 1.70 -7.84 2.50
N ASN A 111 0.63 -8.60 2.26
CA ASN A 111 0.19 -9.64 3.20
C ASN A 111 1.23 -10.75 3.38
N ALA A 112 1.95 -11.15 2.33
CA ALA A 112 3.02 -12.13 2.43
C ALA A 112 4.16 -11.60 3.31
N TYR A 113 4.63 -10.38 3.05
CA TYR A 113 5.66 -9.73 3.85
C TYR A 113 5.26 -9.57 5.33
N LEU A 114 4.04 -9.11 5.58
CA LEU A 114 3.52 -8.97 6.95
C LEU A 114 3.27 -10.33 7.62
N LYS A 115 3.00 -11.40 6.87
CA LYS A 115 2.76 -12.73 7.44
C LYS A 115 4.03 -13.25 8.12
N GLU A 116 5.18 -13.13 7.45
CA GLU A 116 6.49 -13.51 8.00
C GLU A 116 6.79 -12.69 9.27
N LEU A 117 6.58 -11.37 9.24
CA LEU A 117 6.79 -10.52 10.42
C LEU A 117 5.85 -10.83 11.60
N ARG A 118 4.64 -11.34 11.35
CA ARG A 118 3.71 -11.74 12.42
C ARG A 118 4.19 -12.99 13.18
N GLU A 119 5.16 -13.73 12.68
CA GLU A 119 5.77 -14.85 13.41
C GLU A 119 6.51 -14.37 14.65
N ASP A 120 7.16 -13.20 14.56
CA ASP A 120 7.98 -12.63 15.64
C ASP A 120 7.33 -11.44 16.37
N TYR A 121 6.46 -10.68 15.69
CA TYR A 121 5.93 -9.40 16.20
C TYR A 121 4.40 -9.34 16.25
N THR A 122 3.89 -8.48 17.14
CA THR A 122 2.50 -7.99 17.09
C THR A 122 2.48 -6.75 16.20
N LEU A 123 1.87 -6.84 15.02
CA LEU A 123 1.91 -5.74 14.04
C LEU A 123 0.79 -4.73 14.26
N ILE A 124 1.16 -3.45 14.32
CA ILE A 124 0.23 -2.31 14.34
C ILE A 124 0.33 -1.62 12.99
N GLU A 125 -0.71 -1.80 12.16
CA GLU A 125 -0.73 -1.28 10.78
C GLU A 125 -1.39 0.10 10.72
N TYR A 126 -0.69 1.10 10.19
CA TYR A 126 -1.21 2.42 9.86
C TYR A 126 -1.59 2.53 8.38
N LEU A 127 -2.81 3.01 8.10
CA LEU A 127 -3.32 3.24 6.76
C LEU A 127 -3.73 4.71 6.56
N GLY A 128 -3.27 5.31 5.46
CA GLY A 128 -3.63 6.68 5.07
C GLY A 128 -5.01 6.73 4.43
N ILE A 129 -6.06 6.71 5.24
CA ILE A 129 -7.45 6.94 4.84
C ILE A 129 -7.91 8.22 5.53
N ALA A 130 -8.37 9.19 4.75
CA ALA A 130 -8.78 10.49 5.28
C ALA A 130 -10.11 10.40 6.06
N ALA A 131 -10.38 11.39 6.91
CA ALA A 131 -11.55 11.43 7.79
C ALA A 131 -12.88 11.48 7.03
N ASP A 132 -12.90 12.08 5.84
CA ASP A 132 -14.06 12.18 4.95
C ASP A 132 -14.33 10.89 4.14
N GLU A 133 -13.39 9.93 4.14
CA GLU A 133 -13.53 8.64 3.48
C GLU A 133 -14.24 7.58 4.35
N THR A 134 -15.31 7.97 5.04
CA THR A 134 -16.00 7.16 6.08
C THR A 134 -16.31 5.72 5.68
N LYS A 135 -16.70 5.47 4.41
CA LYS A 135 -17.02 4.13 3.88
C LYS A 135 -15.80 3.18 3.81
N ARG A 136 -14.58 3.72 3.86
CA ARG A 136 -13.33 2.95 3.78
C ARG A 136 -12.74 2.61 5.15
N ILE A 137 -13.26 3.22 6.22
CA ILE A 137 -12.86 2.98 7.60
C ILE A 137 -13.37 1.61 8.05
N LYS A 138 -12.49 0.81 8.65
CA LYS A 138 -12.78 -0.53 9.16
C LYS A 138 -12.13 -0.72 10.54
N ASP A 139 -11.41 -1.80 10.73
CA ASP A 139 -10.85 -2.32 11.99
C ASP A 139 -9.32 -2.09 12.12
N LYS A 140 -8.75 -1.17 11.34
CA LYS A 140 -7.31 -0.84 11.37
C LYS A 140 -7.04 0.52 12.02
N ASN A 141 -5.76 0.88 12.17
CA ASN A 141 -5.39 2.18 12.70
C ASN A 141 -5.38 3.22 11.56
N TYR A 142 -6.15 4.28 11.75
CA TYR A 142 -6.32 5.37 10.79
C TYR A 142 -5.95 6.71 11.43
N PRO A 143 -4.65 7.06 11.53
CA PRO A 143 -4.21 8.29 12.18
C PRO A 143 -4.87 9.56 11.62
N LEU A 144 -5.10 9.65 10.30
CA LEU A 144 -5.78 10.79 9.69
C LEU A 144 -7.22 10.94 10.18
N VAL A 145 -7.93 9.83 10.44
CA VAL A 145 -9.28 9.84 11.03
C VAL A 145 -9.21 10.28 12.49
N GLU A 146 -8.24 9.75 13.26
CA GLU A 146 -7.99 10.14 14.66
C GLU A 146 -7.75 11.66 14.78
N TRP A 147 -7.04 12.24 13.82
CA TRP A 147 -6.75 13.66 13.77
C TRP A 147 -7.84 14.52 13.11
N GLY A 148 -8.89 13.91 12.55
CA GLY A 148 -9.94 14.63 11.82
C GLY A 148 -9.49 15.27 10.50
N MET A 149 -8.41 14.78 9.88
CA MET A 149 -7.86 15.34 8.64
C MET A 149 -8.61 14.82 7.40
N THR A 150 -9.17 15.73 6.61
CA THR A 150 -9.77 15.43 5.30
C THR A 150 -8.71 15.32 4.20
N GLU A 151 -9.09 14.86 3.02
CA GLU A 151 -8.21 14.89 1.83
C GLU A 151 -7.66 16.30 1.53
N LYS A 152 -8.48 17.33 1.76
CA LYS A 152 -8.10 18.74 1.57
C LYS A 152 -7.05 19.18 2.59
N ASP A 153 -7.21 18.75 3.85
CA ASP A 153 -6.24 19.05 4.90
C ASP A 153 -4.91 18.36 4.62
N CYS A 154 -4.95 17.10 4.17
CA CYS A 154 -3.76 16.36 3.77
C CYS A 154 -3.00 17.06 2.64
N LEU A 155 -3.70 17.54 1.61
CA LEU A 155 -3.09 18.30 0.51
C LEU A 155 -2.50 19.65 0.96
N SER A 156 -3.13 20.29 1.94
CA SER A 156 -2.64 21.58 2.46
C SER A 156 -1.42 21.39 3.37
N TYR A 157 -1.26 20.20 3.92
CA TYR A 157 -0.21 19.86 4.87
C TYR A 157 1.10 19.43 4.19
N CYS A 158 1.06 18.82 3.00
CA CYS A 158 2.23 18.34 2.26
C CYS A 158 2.29 18.88 0.82
#